data_AF-A0A0X8JQH1-F1
#
_entry.id   AF-A0A0X8JQH1-F1
#
_cell.length_a   1.000
_cell.length_b   1.000
_cell.length_c   1.000
_cell.angle_alpha   90.00
_cell.angle_beta   90.00
_cell.angle_gamma   90.00
#
_symmetry.space_group_name_H-M   'P 1'
#
loop_
_entity.id
_entity.type
_entity.pdbx_description
1 polymer ?
#
loop_
_entity_poly.entity_id
_entity_poly.type
_entity_poly.pdbx_seq_one_letter_code
_entity_poly.pdbx_strand_id
1 'polypeptide(L)'
;MEQGFDLFSHWTFESFAPGSISRLKYDAFRQIQENASTCLRLLGEIEALDAALTDWARVSALVDRLSVEIGALVERLRIMNPVEFMDVRERFAKVDFYVRLAMDRAEEKTGPPYVRECSSWSGECAWLRNFLDGGERTVVLVVSPALYQYFVEVNALRHDLERTLCACDPADPARLAAVEEEARTLLHAGRLPRRLADELEIAAVDLAPGGGLLDVWSFIGTGDQRDFLGGERGVRAADMAGAWKRAVVRKFSPEAQIFRLNRGLADGEDGVTVVAHISKAAEPRPAVPAVSDAAAFRSRLRGVLPQVTHLHVFRGEEESVRPDQCRSLYDLLCLCLDRGLSQVFAFAGEPGKGMAGVKRMRLDVPVTVDVFNLEDAFFPSVAERAVISVEDVRSIPAWSFLLGLACPAVSWPPFPQEKTALRHHGSYAVLSQFFMHCTLRLKRNLFAVECHCSDHAEKYVRFCFKGVCRGEGGQSGRREILRRILEDEGFLVHTCGEYLEAVRTAGDDVPLQRNLVCLGVLVAWIQTSGERELEALGPERGLEAFRTLLAGTVDQD
;
A
#
# COMPACT_ATOMS: atom_id res chain seq x y z
N MET A 1 -3.29 -17.55 2.62
CA MET A 1 -1.93 -16.99 2.83
C MET A 1 -2.06 -15.70 3.64
N GLU A 2 -2.47 -15.77 4.91
CA GLU A 2 -2.66 -14.58 5.77
C GLU A 2 -1.79 -14.60 7.03
N GLN A 3 -0.96 -15.63 7.21
CA GLN A 3 -0.04 -15.70 8.35
C GLN A 3 1.27 -15.02 7.95
N GLY A 4 1.62 -13.92 8.62
CA GLY A 4 2.92 -13.25 8.49
C GLY A 4 4.06 -14.06 9.14
N PHE A 5 5.25 -13.44 9.27
CA PHE A 5 6.38 -14.00 10.04
C PHE A 5 5.91 -14.48 11.41
N ASP A 6 6.17 -15.75 11.74
CA ASP A 6 5.67 -16.39 12.97
C ASP A 6 6.77 -16.49 14.02
N LEU A 7 7.50 -15.39 14.16
CA LEU A 7 8.61 -15.21 15.09
C LEU A 7 8.21 -15.59 16.53
N PHE A 8 6.93 -15.47 16.90
CA PHE A 8 6.48 -15.57 18.29
C PHE A 8 5.69 -16.84 18.65
N SER A 9 5.28 -17.67 17.68
CA SER A 9 4.74 -19.00 18.03
C SER A 9 5.81 -19.90 18.64
N HIS A 10 7.07 -19.64 18.28
CA HIS A 10 8.24 -20.35 18.78
C HIS A 10 8.83 -19.72 20.05
N TRP A 11 8.25 -18.63 20.57
CA TRP A 11 8.76 -17.88 21.72
C TRP A 11 7.77 -17.90 22.88
N THR A 12 8.21 -18.35 24.04
CA THR A 12 7.50 -18.08 25.30
C THR A 12 8.07 -16.83 25.96
N PHE A 13 7.22 -16.10 26.70
CA PHE A 13 7.64 -14.97 27.52
C PHE A 13 8.82 -15.31 28.45
N GLU A 14 8.86 -16.55 28.94
CA GLU A 14 9.89 -17.04 29.85
C GLU A 14 11.25 -17.26 29.15
N SER A 15 11.25 -17.64 27.86
CA SER A 15 12.47 -17.87 27.06
C SER A 15 13.15 -16.57 26.64
N PHE A 16 12.38 -15.51 26.37
CA PHE A 16 12.90 -14.26 25.79
C PHE A 16 13.73 -13.43 26.77
N ALA A 17 13.37 -13.48 28.06
CA ALA A 17 13.97 -12.66 29.10
C ALA A 17 13.46 -13.11 30.48
N PRO A 18 14.01 -14.18 31.08
CA PRO A 18 13.58 -14.63 32.41
C PRO A 18 13.86 -13.53 33.45
N GLY A 19 12.84 -12.71 33.74
CA GLY A 19 12.87 -11.67 34.76
C GLY A 19 13.30 -10.24 34.32
N SER A 20 13.70 -9.99 33.07
CA SER A 20 14.18 -8.65 32.63
C SER A 20 13.20 -7.82 31.80
N ILE A 21 12.21 -8.44 31.15
CA ILE A 21 11.15 -7.76 30.38
C ILE A 21 9.78 -8.08 30.98
N SER A 22 8.90 -7.08 31.09
CA SER A 22 7.49 -7.32 31.46
C SER A 22 6.71 -7.88 30.27
N ARG A 23 5.75 -8.79 30.51
CA ARG A 23 4.91 -9.40 29.47
C ARG A 23 4.29 -8.38 28.52
N LEU A 24 3.82 -7.27 29.06
CA LEU A 24 3.27 -6.14 28.28
C LEU A 24 4.24 -5.61 27.20
N LYS A 25 5.53 -5.47 27.53
CA LYS A 25 6.56 -4.93 26.61
C LYS A 25 6.98 -5.97 25.57
N TYR A 26 7.02 -7.23 25.97
CA TYR A 26 7.22 -8.36 25.05
C TYR A 26 6.09 -8.42 24.02
N ASP A 27 4.83 -8.39 24.48
CA ASP A 27 3.65 -8.41 23.62
C ASP A 27 3.63 -7.18 22.66
N ALA A 28 4.07 -6.02 23.14
CA ALA A 28 4.20 -4.82 22.31
C ALA A 28 5.26 -4.98 21.20
N PHE A 29 6.45 -5.49 21.52
CA PHE A 29 7.49 -5.77 20.53
C PHE A 29 7.01 -6.80 19.50
N ARG A 30 6.31 -7.82 19.97
CA ARG A 30 5.70 -8.83 19.11
C ARG A 30 4.79 -8.22 18.07
N GLN A 31 3.84 -7.42 18.51
CA GLN A 31 2.90 -6.79 17.60
C GLN A 31 3.60 -5.79 16.68
N ILE A 32 4.72 -5.16 17.07
CA ILE A 32 5.50 -4.32 16.16
C ILE A 32 5.95 -5.10 14.91
N GLN A 33 6.40 -6.34 15.06
CA GLN A 33 6.85 -7.16 13.91
C GLN A 33 5.67 -7.63 13.04
N GLU A 34 4.56 -8.03 13.65
CA GLU A 34 3.33 -8.44 12.95
C GLU A 34 2.77 -7.27 12.11
N ASN A 35 2.63 -6.09 12.71
CA ASN A 35 2.14 -4.89 12.03
C ASN A 35 3.12 -4.38 10.97
N ALA A 36 4.44 -4.49 11.19
CA ALA A 36 5.43 -4.11 10.20
C ALA A 36 5.29 -4.91 8.90
N SER A 37 5.04 -6.22 9.00
CA SER A 37 4.81 -7.09 7.85
C SER A 37 3.57 -6.64 7.05
N THR A 38 2.50 -6.27 7.76
CA THR A 38 1.30 -5.68 7.15
C THR A 38 1.60 -4.35 6.45
N CYS A 39 2.38 -3.47 7.07
CA CYS A 39 2.80 -2.21 6.47
C CYS A 39 3.62 -2.42 5.19
N LEU A 40 4.56 -3.37 5.17
CA LEU A 40 5.37 -3.66 3.98
C LEU A 40 4.52 -4.15 2.80
N ARG A 41 3.53 -5.02 3.07
CA ARG A 41 2.57 -5.45 2.05
C ARG A 41 1.73 -4.29 1.54
N LEU A 42 1.18 -3.44 2.42
CA LEU A 42 0.40 -2.26 2.04
C LEU A 42 1.23 -1.28 1.20
N LEU A 43 2.51 -1.07 1.54
CA LEU A 43 3.43 -0.27 0.73
C LEU A 43 3.56 -0.85 -0.69
N GLY A 44 3.70 -2.18 -0.81
CA GLY A 44 3.71 -2.86 -2.11
C GLY A 44 2.40 -2.70 -2.89
N GLU A 45 1.26 -2.80 -2.22
CA GLU A 45 -0.07 -2.57 -2.83
C GLU A 45 -0.23 -1.14 -3.34
N ILE A 46 0.24 -0.15 -2.58
CA ILE A 46 0.21 1.26 -2.98
C ILE A 46 1.15 1.52 -4.17
N GLU A 47 2.34 0.93 -4.17
CA GLU A 47 3.28 1.01 -5.31
C GLU A 47 2.69 0.37 -6.58
N ALA A 48 1.94 -0.72 -6.44
CA ALA A 48 1.31 -1.40 -7.57
C ALA A 48 0.22 -0.56 -8.26
N LEU A 49 -0.31 0.48 -7.62
CA LEU A 49 -1.34 1.35 -8.18
C LEU A 49 -0.86 2.13 -9.42
N ASP A 50 0.45 2.35 -9.62
CA ASP A 50 0.95 3.03 -10.83
C ASP A 50 0.78 2.17 -12.10
N ALA A 51 0.63 0.85 -11.95
CA ALA A 51 0.55 -0.09 -13.07
C ALA A 51 -0.78 -0.02 -13.84
N ALA A 52 -1.89 0.17 -13.13
CA ALA A 52 -3.24 0.10 -13.69
C ALA A 52 -4.14 1.23 -13.20
N LEU A 53 -5.09 1.63 -14.04
CA LEU A 53 -6.09 2.62 -13.67
C LEU A 53 -7.02 2.04 -12.59
N THR A 54 -7.27 2.80 -11.52
CA THR A 54 -8.18 2.42 -10.44
C THR A 54 -8.76 3.66 -9.76
N ASP A 55 -9.72 3.45 -8.87
CA ASP A 55 -10.41 4.53 -8.17
C ASP A 55 -9.61 5.19 -7.06
N TRP A 56 -9.77 6.50 -6.92
CA TRP A 56 -9.14 7.26 -5.84
C TRP A 56 -9.63 6.83 -4.45
N ALA A 57 -10.83 6.27 -4.34
CA ALA A 57 -11.32 5.64 -3.11
C ALA A 57 -10.41 4.47 -2.69
N ARG A 58 -9.94 3.64 -3.63
CA ARG A 58 -8.98 2.55 -3.36
C ARG A 58 -7.63 3.10 -2.90
N VAL A 59 -7.14 4.15 -3.57
CA VAL A 59 -5.89 4.83 -3.17
C VAL A 59 -6.00 5.33 -1.72
N SER A 60 -7.09 6.03 -1.42
CA SER A 60 -7.36 6.60 -0.09
C SER A 60 -7.44 5.50 0.97
N ALA A 61 -8.22 4.43 0.72
CA ALA A 61 -8.38 3.33 1.65
C ALA A 61 -7.04 2.62 1.98
N LEU A 62 -6.17 2.41 0.99
CA LEU A 62 -4.86 1.79 1.21
C LEU A 62 -3.92 2.70 2.00
N VAL A 63 -3.86 3.98 1.67
CA VAL A 63 -3.01 4.96 2.35
C VAL A 63 -3.48 5.20 3.78
N ASP A 64 -4.79 5.33 4.01
CA ASP A 64 -5.38 5.48 5.34
C ASP A 64 -5.11 4.23 6.20
N ARG A 65 -5.28 3.04 5.63
CA ARG A 65 -4.96 1.79 6.33
C ARG A 65 -3.48 1.74 6.71
N LEU A 66 -2.56 2.10 5.81
CA LEU A 66 -1.13 2.15 6.13
C LEU A 66 -0.83 3.15 7.25
N SER A 67 -1.45 4.34 7.22
CA SER A 67 -1.30 5.33 8.28
C SER A 67 -1.78 4.80 9.63
N VAL A 68 -2.94 4.13 9.68
CA VAL A 68 -3.47 3.49 10.90
C VAL A 68 -2.51 2.44 11.43
N GLU A 69 -1.99 1.56 10.57
CA GLU A 69 -1.05 0.51 10.96
C GLU A 69 0.26 1.10 11.52
N ILE A 70 0.79 2.17 10.91
CA ILE A 70 1.98 2.87 11.42
C ILE A 70 1.68 3.58 12.73
N GLY A 71 0.53 4.23 12.87
CA GLY A 71 0.11 4.82 14.14
C GLY A 71 0.05 3.78 15.26
N ALA A 72 -0.41 2.57 14.94
CA ALA A 72 -0.42 1.44 15.88
C ALA A 72 1.00 0.94 16.22
N LEU A 73 1.97 0.99 15.29
CA LEU A 73 3.39 0.74 15.60
C LEU A 73 3.94 1.76 16.60
N VAL A 74 3.65 3.04 16.39
CA VAL A 74 4.09 4.15 17.26
C VAL A 74 3.54 3.98 18.67
N GLU A 75 2.26 3.64 18.82
CA GLU A 75 1.67 3.40 20.14
C GLU A 75 2.28 2.19 20.86
N ARG A 76 2.66 1.13 20.13
CA ARG A 76 3.36 -0.02 20.73
C ARG A 76 4.77 0.32 21.20
N LEU A 77 5.49 1.16 20.47
CA LEU A 77 6.77 1.68 20.95
C LEU A 77 6.58 2.44 22.26
N ARG A 78 5.56 3.28 22.36
CA ARG A 78 5.26 4.01 23.60
C ARG A 78 4.94 3.09 24.78
N ILE A 79 4.30 1.94 24.53
CA ILE A 79 4.11 0.90 25.56
C ILE A 79 5.47 0.34 26.02
N MET A 80 6.42 0.14 25.11
CA MET A 80 7.76 -0.33 25.45
C MET A 80 8.54 0.69 26.29
N ASN A 81 8.55 1.96 25.87
CA ASN A 81 9.18 3.07 26.58
C ASN A 81 8.52 4.42 26.24
N PRO A 82 7.65 4.96 27.13
CA PRO A 82 6.85 6.15 26.81
C PRO A 82 7.67 7.44 26.78
N VAL A 83 8.78 7.51 27.52
CA VAL A 83 9.61 8.72 27.62
C VAL A 83 10.56 8.81 26.42
N GLU A 84 11.14 7.69 26.01
CA GLU A 84 12.12 7.66 24.92
C GLU A 84 11.49 7.93 23.54
N PHE A 85 10.23 7.56 23.33
CA PHE A 85 9.59 7.61 22.01
C PHE A 85 8.50 8.68 21.86
N MET A 86 8.54 9.75 22.67
CA MET A 86 7.61 10.88 22.50
C MET A 86 7.82 11.61 21.16
N ASP A 87 9.07 11.77 20.75
CA ASP A 87 9.47 12.41 19.49
C ASP A 87 8.97 11.67 18.24
N VAL A 88 8.92 10.33 18.29
CA VAL A 88 8.38 9.47 17.23
C VAL A 88 6.90 9.79 16.99
N ARG A 89 6.12 10.01 18.05
CA ARG A 89 4.69 10.34 17.94
C ARG A 89 4.46 11.71 17.33
N GLU A 90 5.20 12.72 17.78
CA GLU A 90 5.13 14.06 17.20
C GLU A 90 5.51 14.03 15.72
N ARG A 91 6.53 13.24 15.38
CA ARG A 91 6.94 13.09 13.98
C ARG A 91 5.89 12.38 13.13
N PHE A 92 5.29 11.31 13.64
CA PHE A 92 4.18 10.61 12.98
C PHE A 92 3.03 11.57 12.68
N ALA A 93 2.57 12.33 13.68
CA ALA A 93 1.47 13.28 13.50
C ALA A 93 1.77 14.32 12.41
N LYS A 94 3.03 14.81 12.35
CA LYS A 94 3.45 15.76 11.31
C LYS A 94 3.46 15.14 9.91
N VAL A 95 4.01 13.93 9.75
CA VAL A 95 4.05 13.25 8.45
C VAL A 95 2.64 12.85 8.00
N ASP A 96 1.83 12.29 8.89
CA ASP A 96 0.44 11.92 8.61
C ASP A 96 -0.39 13.13 8.16
N PHE A 97 -0.20 14.29 8.82
CA PHE A 97 -0.83 15.53 8.38
C PHE A 97 -0.50 15.90 6.93
N TYR A 98 0.78 15.81 6.53
CA TYR A 98 1.17 16.10 5.15
C TYR A 98 0.63 15.08 4.16
N VAL A 99 0.60 13.79 4.53
CA VAL A 99 0.00 12.74 3.70
C VAL A 99 -1.48 13.02 3.48
N ARG A 100 -2.23 13.35 4.54
CA ARG A 100 -3.65 13.74 4.43
C ARG A 100 -3.83 14.99 3.56
N LEU A 101 -2.95 15.99 3.71
CA LEU A 101 -2.98 17.19 2.88
C LEU A 101 -2.69 16.87 1.40
N ALA A 102 -1.78 15.93 1.10
CA ALA A 102 -1.50 15.50 -0.26
C ALA A 102 -2.64 14.65 -0.86
N MET A 103 -3.40 13.97 0.00
CA MET A 103 -4.60 13.19 -0.36
C MET A 103 -5.87 14.04 -0.45
N ASP A 104 -5.80 15.31 -0.07
CA ASP A 104 -6.94 16.23 0.01
C ASP A 104 -7.64 16.37 -1.35
N ARG A 105 -8.94 16.64 -1.30
CA ARG A 105 -9.84 16.61 -2.45
C ARG A 105 -10.51 17.96 -2.61
N ALA A 106 -10.57 18.44 -3.86
CA ALA A 106 -11.33 19.64 -4.16
C ALA A 106 -12.81 19.27 -4.36
N GLU A 107 -13.51 18.96 -3.26
CA GLU A 107 -14.91 18.53 -3.33
C GLU A 107 -15.84 19.62 -3.86
N GLU A 108 -16.90 19.19 -4.56
CA GLU A 108 -17.98 20.06 -5.00
C GLU A 108 -18.69 20.71 -3.81
N LYS A 109 -19.16 21.95 -4.00
CA LYS A 109 -19.83 22.69 -2.94
C LYS A 109 -21.15 21.99 -2.55
N THR A 110 -21.45 21.92 -1.26
CA THR A 110 -22.72 21.39 -0.73
C THR A 110 -23.82 22.44 -0.60
N GLY A 111 -23.49 23.72 -0.79
CA GLY A 111 -24.39 24.85 -0.59
C GLY A 111 -25.29 25.17 -1.79
N PRO A 112 -26.42 25.87 -1.59
CA PRO A 112 -27.32 26.31 -2.64
C PRO A 112 -26.67 27.33 -3.61
N PRO A 113 -27.25 27.54 -4.81
CA PRO A 113 -28.55 27.04 -5.28
C PRO A 113 -28.52 25.60 -5.78
N TYR A 114 -29.49 24.78 -5.37
CA TYR A 114 -29.61 23.39 -5.78
C TYR A 114 -30.27 23.24 -7.15
N VAL A 115 -31.25 24.08 -7.44
CA VAL A 115 -32.07 24.04 -8.65
C VAL A 115 -32.04 25.42 -9.29
N ARG A 116 -31.95 25.47 -10.62
CA ARG A 116 -31.94 26.71 -11.39
C ARG A 116 -32.68 26.55 -12.70
N GLU A 117 -33.56 27.48 -13.00
CA GLU A 117 -34.14 27.62 -14.33
C GLU A 117 -33.15 28.33 -15.27
N CYS A 118 -32.90 27.74 -16.45
CA CYS A 118 -32.07 28.33 -17.49
C CYS A 118 -32.90 28.55 -18.75
N SER A 119 -33.20 29.82 -19.04
CA SER A 119 -33.88 30.27 -20.26
C SER A 119 -32.89 30.77 -21.31
N SER A 120 -31.90 31.56 -20.91
CA SER A 120 -30.75 31.93 -21.75
C SER A 120 -29.61 30.93 -21.54
N TRP A 121 -29.32 30.08 -22.53
CA TRP A 121 -28.19 29.14 -22.49
C TRP A 121 -26.85 29.86 -22.68
N SER A 122 -26.49 30.73 -21.74
CA SER A 122 -25.26 31.52 -21.70
C SER A 122 -24.56 31.33 -20.35
N GLY A 123 -23.32 31.80 -20.22
CA GLY A 123 -22.53 31.64 -19.00
C GLY A 123 -22.40 30.17 -18.58
N GLU A 124 -22.75 29.85 -17.34
CA GLU A 124 -22.69 28.48 -16.78
C GLU A 124 -23.64 27.47 -17.45
N CYS A 125 -24.62 27.93 -18.23
CA CYS A 125 -25.56 27.10 -18.99
C CYS A 125 -25.22 27.02 -20.48
N ALA A 126 -24.07 27.56 -20.93
CA ALA A 126 -23.69 27.56 -22.35
C ALA A 126 -23.47 26.15 -22.93
N TRP A 127 -22.97 25.22 -22.11
CA TRP A 127 -22.70 23.83 -22.48
C TRP A 127 -23.95 23.06 -22.95
N LEU A 128 -25.15 23.49 -22.56
CA LEU A 128 -26.43 22.87 -22.97
C LEU A 128 -26.61 22.86 -24.49
N ARG A 129 -26.03 23.84 -25.20
CA ARG A 129 -26.06 23.94 -26.67
C ARG A 129 -25.43 22.74 -27.37
N ASN A 130 -24.54 22.02 -26.68
CA ASN A 130 -23.85 20.86 -27.24
C ASN A 130 -24.71 19.58 -27.19
N PHE A 131 -25.78 19.58 -26.39
CA PHE A 131 -26.56 18.38 -26.09
C PHE A 131 -28.06 18.51 -26.38
N LEU A 132 -28.62 19.73 -26.32
CA LEU A 132 -30.06 19.97 -26.46
C LEU A 132 -30.39 20.74 -27.75
N ASP A 133 -31.41 20.26 -28.46
CA ASP A 133 -32.00 20.93 -29.61
C ASP A 133 -33.12 21.90 -29.18
N GLY A 134 -33.04 23.17 -29.60
CA GLY A 134 -34.12 24.13 -29.34
C GLY A 134 -33.75 25.61 -29.31
N GLY A 135 -32.46 25.97 -29.39
CA GLY A 135 -32.01 27.36 -29.34
C GLY A 135 -32.33 28.07 -28.01
N GLU A 136 -31.93 29.35 -27.89
CA GLU A 136 -32.01 30.20 -26.68
C GLU A 136 -33.43 30.46 -26.12
N ARG A 137 -34.46 29.78 -26.61
CA ARG A 137 -35.86 29.93 -26.16
C ARG A 137 -36.40 28.72 -25.40
N THR A 138 -35.65 27.62 -25.33
CA THR A 138 -36.08 26.44 -24.57
C THR A 138 -35.68 26.62 -23.11
N VAL A 139 -36.68 26.83 -22.25
CA VAL A 139 -36.48 26.83 -20.80
C VAL A 139 -36.15 25.41 -20.34
N VAL A 140 -35.12 25.27 -19.52
CA VAL A 140 -34.74 24.00 -18.89
C VAL A 140 -34.52 24.19 -17.39
N LEU A 141 -34.75 23.13 -16.63
CA LEU A 141 -34.44 23.06 -15.22
C LEU A 141 -33.11 22.35 -15.02
N VAL A 142 -32.14 23.02 -14.42
CA VAL A 142 -30.82 22.46 -14.10
C VAL A 142 -30.73 22.21 -12.60
N VAL A 143 -30.55 20.95 -12.22
CA VAL A 143 -30.26 20.52 -10.86
C VAL A 143 -28.75 20.37 -10.72
N SER A 144 -28.17 21.18 -9.82
CA SER A 144 -26.73 21.31 -9.64
C SER A 144 -26.09 20.10 -8.95
N PRO A 145 -24.77 19.89 -9.12
CA PRO A 145 -24.00 18.90 -8.36
C PRO A 145 -24.07 19.08 -6.84
N ALA A 146 -24.34 20.30 -6.36
CA ALA A 146 -24.44 20.58 -4.94
C ALA A 146 -25.56 19.79 -4.25
N LEU A 147 -26.65 19.49 -4.97
CA LEU A 147 -27.73 18.67 -4.42
C LEU A 147 -27.29 17.24 -4.16
N TYR A 148 -26.46 16.67 -5.05
CA TYR A 148 -25.87 15.35 -4.85
C TYR A 148 -24.96 15.33 -3.62
N GLN A 149 -24.07 16.32 -3.49
CA GLN A 149 -23.16 16.40 -2.34
C GLN A 149 -23.92 16.53 -1.02
N TYR A 150 -24.90 17.44 -0.96
CA TYR A 150 -25.78 17.58 0.20
C TYR A 150 -26.57 16.30 0.50
N PHE A 151 -27.08 15.61 -0.52
CA PHE A 151 -27.81 14.36 -0.35
C PHE A 151 -26.93 13.26 0.23
N VAL A 152 -25.69 13.14 -0.24
CA VAL A 152 -24.70 12.19 0.29
C VAL A 152 -24.37 12.52 1.75
N GLU A 153 -24.15 13.80 2.08
CA GLU A 153 -23.83 14.27 3.43
C GLU A 153 -24.97 13.99 4.42
N VAL A 154 -26.20 14.42 4.12
CA VAL A 154 -27.34 14.29 5.04
C VAL A 154 -27.76 12.83 5.27
N ASN A 155 -27.40 11.93 4.36
CA ASN A 155 -27.65 10.49 4.48
C ASN A 155 -26.40 9.70 4.93
N ALA A 156 -25.27 10.37 5.21
CA ALA A 156 -23.99 9.75 5.58
C ALA A 156 -23.50 8.67 4.58
N LEU A 157 -23.82 8.82 3.29
CA LEU A 157 -23.55 7.79 2.27
C LEU A 157 -22.09 7.78 1.80
N ARG A 158 -21.29 8.79 2.14
CA ARG A 158 -19.92 8.97 1.62
C ARG A 158 -19.06 7.73 1.84
N HIS A 159 -19.05 7.21 3.08
CA HIS A 159 -18.22 6.06 3.44
C HIS A 159 -18.64 4.78 2.69
N ASP A 160 -19.95 4.49 2.63
CA ASP A 160 -20.45 3.30 1.96
C ASP A 160 -20.21 3.37 0.44
N LEU A 161 -20.42 4.53 -0.19
CA LEU A 161 -20.13 4.74 -1.61
C LEU A 161 -18.64 4.57 -1.91
N GLU A 162 -17.75 5.13 -1.08
CA GLU A 162 -16.30 4.95 -1.27
C GLU A 162 -15.86 3.50 -1.10
N ARG A 163 -16.45 2.76 -0.16
CA ARG A 163 -16.21 1.32 0.00
C ARG A 163 -16.61 0.56 -1.26
N THR A 164 -17.78 0.86 -1.84
CA THR A 164 -18.22 0.29 -3.12
C THR A 164 -17.22 0.63 -4.23
N LEU A 165 -16.79 1.89 -4.33
CA LEU A 165 -15.86 2.36 -5.36
C LEU A 165 -14.46 1.74 -5.26
N CYS A 166 -14.05 1.22 -4.09
CA CYS A 166 -12.78 0.49 -3.95
C CYS A 166 -12.71 -0.77 -4.82
N ALA A 167 -13.86 -1.35 -5.19
CA ALA A 167 -13.96 -2.52 -6.04
C ALA A 167 -13.91 -2.19 -7.55
N CYS A 168 -13.89 -0.90 -7.91
CA CYS A 168 -13.87 -0.46 -9.30
C CYS A 168 -12.59 -0.90 -10.02
N ASP A 169 -12.79 -1.53 -11.18
CA ASP A 169 -11.73 -2.07 -12.04
C ASP A 169 -12.08 -1.83 -13.52
N PRO A 170 -11.44 -0.86 -14.19
CA PRO A 170 -11.68 -0.55 -15.59
C PRO A 170 -11.45 -1.70 -16.56
N ALA A 171 -10.68 -2.72 -16.15
CA ALA A 171 -10.41 -3.89 -16.97
C ALA A 171 -11.50 -4.98 -16.84
N ASP A 172 -12.40 -4.87 -15.86
CA ASP A 172 -13.44 -5.86 -15.56
C ASP A 172 -14.84 -5.22 -15.64
N PRO A 173 -15.56 -5.40 -16.77
CA PRO A 173 -16.92 -4.88 -16.94
C PRO A 173 -17.91 -5.39 -15.89
N ALA A 174 -17.72 -6.60 -15.35
CA ALA A 174 -18.63 -7.15 -14.34
C ALA A 174 -18.46 -6.42 -13.00
N ARG A 175 -17.23 -6.02 -12.64
CA ARG A 175 -16.98 -5.18 -11.46
C ARG A 175 -17.56 -3.79 -11.61
N LEU A 176 -17.42 -3.16 -12.78
CA LEU A 176 -18.03 -1.85 -13.03
C LEU A 176 -19.56 -1.90 -12.88
N ALA A 177 -20.21 -2.93 -13.43
CA ALA A 177 -21.65 -3.12 -13.30
C ALA A 177 -22.08 -3.40 -11.84
N ALA A 178 -21.29 -4.17 -11.08
CA ALA A 178 -21.56 -4.43 -9.66
C ALA A 178 -21.49 -3.15 -8.81
N VAL A 179 -20.52 -2.27 -9.10
CA VAL A 179 -20.39 -0.95 -8.46
C VAL A 179 -21.65 -0.09 -8.71
N GLU A 180 -22.17 -0.08 -9.94
CA GLU A 180 -23.40 0.65 -10.26
C GLU A 180 -24.59 0.15 -9.43
N GLU A 181 -24.76 -1.18 -9.34
CA GLU A 181 -25.90 -1.79 -8.67
C GLU A 181 -25.87 -1.61 -7.14
N GLU A 182 -24.69 -1.68 -6.53
CA GLU A 182 -24.53 -1.40 -5.11
C GLU A 182 -24.77 0.10 -4.82
N ALA A 183 -24.22 1.00 -5.65
CA ALA A 183 -24.49 2.44 -5.54
C ALA A 183 -25.98 2.76 -5.75
N ARG A 184 -26.65 2.09 -6.69
CA ARG A 184 -28.11 2.19 -6.92
C ARG A 184 -28.86 1.88 -5.63
N THR A 185 -28.54 0.77 -4.98
CA THR A 185 -29.17 0.35 -3.72
C THR A 185 -29.02 1.42 -2.64
N LEU A 186 -27.79 1.92 -2.45
CA LEU A 186 -27.49 2.96 -1.45
C LEU A 186 -28.25 4.27 -1.73
N LEU A 187 -28.19 4.77 -2.97
CA LEU A 187 -28.78 6.04 -3.36
C LEU A 187 -30.32 6.01 -3.33
N HIS A 188 -30.93 4.88 -3.69
CA HIS A 188 -32.39 4.75 -3.59
C HIS A 188 -32.88 4.70 -2.15
N ALA A 189 -32.12 4.07 -1.25
CA ALA A 189 -32.44 4.01 0.18
C ALA A 189 -32.35 5.37 0.87
N GLY A 190 -31.43 6.25 0.42
CA GLY A 190 -31.27 7.60 0.95
C GLY A 190 -32.54 8.45 0.81
N ARG A 191 -32.79 9.36 1.75
CA ARG A 191 -33.99 10.22 1.77
C ARG A 191 -33.63 11.65 1.42
N LEU A 192 -34.36 12.22 0.46
CA LEU A 192 -34.26 13.65 0.16
C LEU A 192 -35.16 14.41 1.13
N PRO A 193 -34.69 15.47 1.82
CA PRO A 193 -35.53 16.27 2.69
C PRO A 193 -36.76 16.81 1.96
N ARG A 194 -37.94 16.75 2.59
CA ARG A 194 -39.22 17.10 1.97
C ARG A 194 -39.20 18.46 1.28
N ARG A 195 -38.64 19.47 1.94
CA ARG A 195 -38.49 20.82 1.38
C ARG A 195 -37.80 20.84 0.00
N LEU A 196 -36.76 20.03 -0.20
CA LEU A 196 -36.04 19.96 -1.47
C LEU A 196 -36.78 19.10 -2.50
N ALA A 197 -37.50 18.07 -2.05
CA ALA A 197 -38.39 17.30 -2.92
C ALA A 197 -39.53 18.18 -3.46
N ASP A 198 -40.15 18.97 -2.57
CA ASP A 198 -41.20 19.93 -2.92
C ASP A 198 -40.65 21.02 -3.86
N GLU A 199 -39.44 21.54 -3.61
CA GLU A 199 -38.77 22.52 -4.48
C GLU A 199 -38.54 21.97 -5.90
N LEU A 200 -38.08 20.71 -6.02
CA LEU A 200 -37.92 20.03 -7.32
C LEU A 200 -39.27 19.84 -8.03
N GLU A 201 -40.30 19.43 -7.29
CA GLU A 201 -41.64 19.22 -7.84
C GLU A 201 -42.26 20.53 -8.33
N ILE A 202 -42.18 21.60 -7.53
CA ILE A 202 -42.69 22.94 -7.89
C ILE A 202 -41.99 23.43 -9.15
N ALA A 203 -40.66 23.39 -9.20
CA ALA A 203 -39.91 23.83 -10.37
C ALA A 203 -40.21 22.98 -11.62
N ALA A 204 -40.50 21.70 -11.45
CA ALA A 204 -40.94 20.82 -12.53
C ALA A 204 -42.37 21.13 -13.02
N VAL A 205 -43.29 21.50 -12.13
CA VAL A 205 -44.64 21.94 -12.46
C VAL A 205 -44.61 23.26 -13.23
N ASP A 206 -43.78 24.21 -12.80
CA ASP A 206 -43.62 25.51 -13.46
C ASP A 206 -43.04 25.37 -14.86
N LEU A 207 -42.13 24.40 -15.06
CA LEU A 207 -41.55 24.09 -16.37
C LEU A 207 -42.54 23.45 -17.34
N ALA A 208 -43.46 22.61 -16.85
CA ALA A 208 -44.44 21.88 -17.66
C ALA A 208 -45.88 22.11 -17.17
N PRO A 209 -46.42 23.33 -17.29
CA PRO A 209 -47.75 23.66 -16.80
C PRO A 209 -48.82 22.85 -17.52
N GLY A 210 -49.91 22.50 -16.81
CA GLY A 210 -51.01 21.69 -17.36
C GLY A 210 -50.74 20.18 -17.41
N GLY A 211 -49.70 19.70 -16.73
CA GLY A 211 -49.40 18.27 -16.62
C GLY A 211 -48.59 17.71 -17.79
N GLY A 212 -47.76 18.55 -18.43
CA GLY A 212 -46.83 18.11 -19.45
C GLY A 212 -45.81 17.10 -18.90
N LEU A 213 -45.29 16.24 -19.78
CA LEU A 213 -44.24 15.29 -19.42
C LEU A 213 -42.86 15.91 -19.62
N LEU A 214 -41.93 15.50 -18.77
CA LEU A 214 -40.53 15.94 -18.77
C LEU A 214 -39.61 14.81 -19.22
N ASP A 215 -38.54 15.18 -19.91
CA ASP A 215 -37.38 14.32 -20.09
C ASP A 215 -36.31 14.75 -19.08
N VAL A 216 -35.72 13.79 -18.36
CA VAL A 216 -34.75 14.01 -17.27
C VAL A 216 -33.42 13.36 -17.65
N TRP A 217 -32.40 14.18 -17.86
CA TRP A 217 -31.11 13.84 -18.45
C TRP A 217 -29.99 14.00 -17.43
N SER A 218 -29.02 13.10 -17.43
CA SER A 218 -27.88 13.10 -16.51
C SER A 218 -26.58 13.41 -17.24
N PHE A 219 -25.75 14.24 -16.62
CA PHE A 219 -24.46 14.69 -17.14
C PHE A 219 -23.38 14.62 -16.08
N ILE A 220 -22.17 14.29 -16.51
CA ILE A 220 -20.97 14.22 -15.67
C ILE A 220 -19.96 15.28 -16.08
N GLY A 221 -19.07 15.69 -15.17
CA GLY A 221 -18.05 16.69 -15.42
C GLY A 221 -18.55 18.14 -15.31
N THR A 222 -17.67 19.07 -15.67
CA THR A 222 -17.88 20.52 -15.48
C THR A 222 -17.55 21.31 -16.74
N GLY A 223 -18.21 22.46 -16.91
CA GLY A 223 -18.04 23.34 -18.08
C GLY A 223 -18.18 22.62 -19.42
N ASP A 224 -17.21 22.84 -20.31
CA ASP A 224 -17.17 22.26 -21.66
C ASP A 224 -16.68 20.80 -21.69
N GLN A 225 -16.20 20.29 -20.56
CA GLN A 225 -15.75 18.90 -20.44
C GLN A 225 -16.86 17.98 -19.95
N ARG A 226 -18.12 18.44 -19.98
CA ARG A 226 -19.28 17.63 -19.62
C ARG A 226 -19.54 16.55 -20.65
N ASP A 227 -20.05 15.42 -20.21
CA ASP A 227 -20.54 14.35 -21.07
C ASP A 227 -21.92 13.85 -20.63
N PHE A 228 -22.66 13.25 -21.56
CA PHE A 228 -24.02 12.77 -21.36
C PHE A 228 -24.03 11.31 -20.93
N LEU A 229 -24.72 11.02 -19.82
CA LEU A 229 -24.80 9.69 -19.21
C LEU A 229 -26.11 8.94 -19.53
N GLY A 230 -27.00 9.55 -20.31
CA GLY A 230 -28.35 9.04 -20.53
C GLY A 230 -29.40 9.72 -19.65
N GLY A 231 -30.65 9.27 -19.80
CA GLY A 231 -31.79 9.86 -19.11
C GLY A 231 -33.03 8.97 -19.13
N GLU A 232 -34.14 9.55 -18.71
CA GLU A 232 -35.48 8.96 -18.73
C GLU A 232 -36.44 9.96 -19.38
N ARG A 233 -37.44 9.44 -20.11
CA ARG A 233 -38.43 10.26 -20.81
C ARG A 233 -39.80 10.04 -20.20
N GLY A 234 -40.69 11.01 -20.37
CA GLY A 234 -42.09 10.85 -19.95
C GLY A 234 -42.31 10.98 -18.43
N VAL A 235 -41.42 11.66 -17.72
CA VAL A 235 -41.48 11.85 -16.27
C VAL A 235 -42.56 12.88 -15.92
N ARG A 236 -43.39 12.58 -14.92
CA ARG A 236 -44.35 13.54 -14.36
C ARG A 236 -43.65 14.43 -13.33
N ALA A 237 -44.07 15.68 -13.20
CA ALA A 237 -43.50 16.61 -12.21
C ALA A 237 -43.52 16.05 -10.77
N ALA A 238 -44.59 15.33 -10.38
CA ALA A 238 -44.71 14.68 -9.07
C ALA A 238 -43.69 13.55 -8.82
N ASP A 239 -43.05 13.00 -9.86
CA ASP A 239 -41.97 12.00 -9.74
C ASP A 239 -40.58 12.62 -9.96
N MET A 240 -40.46 13.96 -10.02
CA MET A 240 -39.18 14.61 -10.33
C MET A 240 -38.06 14.23 -9.35
N ALA A 241 -38.37 14.09 -8.05
CA ALA A 241 -37.41 13.64 -7.05
C ALA A 241 -36.96 12.18 -7.27
N GLY A 242 -37.87 11.30 -7.69
CA GLY A 242 -37.57 9.91 -8.02
C GLY A 242 -36.72 9.79 -9.28
N ALA A 243 -37.09 10.53 -10.32
CA ALA A 243 -36.35 10.62 -11.58
C ALA A 243 -34.95 11.21 -11.37
N TRP A 244 -34.81 12.23 -10.53
CA TRP A 244 -33.51 12.79 -10.15
C TRP A 244 -32.61 11.73 -9.52
N LYS A 245 -33.10 10.93 -8.56
CA LYS A 245 -32.30 9.83 -7.98
C LYS A 245 -31.87 8.82 -9.05
N ARG A 246 -32.79 8.38 -9.92
CA ARG A 246 -32.47 7.45 -11.02
C ARG A 246 -31.41 8.04 -11.96
N ALA A 247 -31.46 9.35 -12.23
CA ALA A 247 -30.48 10.06 -13.04
C ALA A 247 -29.11 10.16 -12.35
N VAL A 248 -29.07 10.39 -11.03
CA VAL A 248 -27.83 10.45 -10.24
C VAL A 248 -27.12 9.11 -10.18
N VAL A 249 -27.86 7.99 -10.09
CA VAL A 249 -27.26 6.64 -10.12
C VAL A 249 -26.40 6.41 -11.37
N ARG A 250 -26.74 7.03 -12.50
CA ARG A 250 -25.94 6.93 -13.74
C ARG A 250 -24.52 7.45 -13.60
N LYS A 251 -24.23 8.28 -12.58
CA LYS A 251 -22.85 8.68 -12.21
C LYS A 251 -21.96 7.46 -11.91
N PHE A 252 -22.56 6.34 -11.53
CA PHE A 252 -21.88 5.08 -11.25
C PHE A 252 -21.99 4.08 -12.41
N SER A 253 -22.46 4.46 -13.61
CA SER A 253 -22.43 3.55 -14.76
C SER A 253 -20.98 3.24 -15.17
N PRO A 254 -20.71 2.13 -15.88
CA PRO A 254 -19.37 1.80 -16.36
C PRO A 254 -18.69 2.94 -17.12
N GLU A 255 -19.42 3.64 -17.99
CA GLU A 255 -18.92 4.76 -18.78
C GLU A 255 -18.57 5.97 -17.90
N ALA A 256 -19.43 6.29 -16.94
CA ALA A 256 -19.21 7.37 -15.98
C ALA A 256 -18.01 7.11 -15.06
N GLN A 257 -17.87 5.87 -14.60
CA GLN A 257 -16.72 5.43 -13.83
C GLN A 257 -15.43 5.62 -14.63
N ILE A 258 -15.33 5.07 -15.85
CA ILE A 258 -14.13 5.21 -16.70
C ILE A 258 -13.85 6.69 -17.01
N PHE A 259 -14.87 7.48 -17.33
CA PHE A 259 -14.74 8.92 -17.58
C PHE A 259 -14.08 9.64 -16.40
N ARG A 260 -14.56 9.40 -15.18
CA ARG A 260 -14.01 10.00 -13.95
C ARG A 260 -12.57 9.55 -13.71
N LEU A 261 -12.32 8.26 -13.84
CA LEU A 261 -11.01 7.64 -13.59
C LEU A 261 -9.94 8.18 -14.54
N ASN A 262 -10.28 8.36 -15.81
CA ASN A 262 -9.38 8.92 -16.81
C ASN A 262 -8.87 10.32 -16.46
N ARG A 263 -9.64 11.05 -15.64
CA ARG A 263 -9.33 12.40 -15.18
C ARG A 263 -8.65 12.39 -13.81
N GLY A 264 -8.46 11.22 -13.21
CA GLY A 264 -7.86 11.04 -11.89
C GLY A 264 -8.70 11.66 -10.77
N LEU A 265 -10.02 11.79 -10.94
CA LEU A 265 -10.92 12.44 -9.99
C LEU A 265 -11.52 11.41 -9.02
N ALA A 266 -11.73 11.83 -7.77
CA ALA A 266 -12.53 11.11 -6.78
C ALA A 266 -14.03 11.39 -6.98
N ASP A 267 -14.89 10.59 -6.34
CA ASP A 267 -16.34 10.79 -6.42
C ASP A 267 -16.82 12.19 -6.04
N GLY A 268 -16.26 12.73 -4.95
CA GLY A 268 -16.62 14.06 -4.44
C GLY A 268 -16.19 15.23 -5.35
N GLU A 269 -15.23 15.01 -6.24
CA GLU A 269 -14.67 16.05 -7.12
C GLU A 269 -15.33 16.10 -8.48
N ASP A 270 -16.02 15.03 -8.85
CA ASP A 270 -16.69 14.91 -10.14
C ASP A 270 -18.19 15.17 -9.97
N GLY A 271 -18.67 16.31 -10.44
CA GLY A 271 -20.07 16.67 -10.31
C GLY A 271 -21.01 15.83 -11.18
N VAL A 272 -22.23 15.58 -10.70
CA VAL A 272 -23.35 15.12 -11.55
C VAL A 272 -24.37 16.24 -11.67
N THR A 273 -24.69 16.63 -12.90
CA THR A 273 -25.75 17.61 -13.19
C THR A 273 -26.93 16.88 -13.81
N VAL A 274 -28.14 17.17 -13.32
CA VAL A 274 -29.38 16.64 -13.91
C VAL A 274 -30.12 17.78 -14.59
N VAL A 275 -30.58 17.58 -15.81
CA VAL A 275 -31.35 18.57 -16.57
C VAL A 275 -32.73 18.00 -16.87
N ALA A 276 -33.77 18.77 -16.58
CA ALA A 276 -35.13 18.46 -17.03
C ALA A 276 -35.61 19.49 -18.06
N HIS A 277 -36.29 19.01 -19.08
CA HIS A 277 -36.93 19.84 -20.09
C HIS A 277 -38.24 19.20 -20.54
N ILE A 278 -39.12 19.99 -21.16
CA ILE A 278 -40.37 19.47 -21.73
C ILE A 278 -40.04 18.37 -22.74
N SER A 279 -40.72 17.23 -22.61
CA SER A 279 -40.48 16.05 -23.44
C SER A 279 -40.71 16.36 -24.92
N LYS A 280 -39.75 15.98 -25.77
CA LYS A 280 -39.81 16.14 -27.24
C LYS A 280 -39.51 14.81 -27.90
N ALA A 281 -40.04 14.54 -29.10
CA ALA A 281 -39.92 13.24 -29.78
C ALA A 281 -38.49 12.81 -30.17
N ALA A 282 -37.54 13.74 -30.32
CA ALA A 282 -36.17 13.43 -30.72
C ALA A 282 -35.45 12.50 -29.73
N GLU A 283 -34.69 11.53 -30.23
CA GLU A 283 -33.87 10.66 -29.41
C GLU A 283 -32.58 11.39 -28.99
N PRO A 284 -32.16 11.29 -27.72
CA PRO A 284 -30.93 11.91 -27.27
C PRO A 284 -29.72 11.23 -27.93
N ARG A 285 -28.62 11.97 -28.02
CA ARG A 285 -27.33 11.42 -28.48
C ARG A 285 -26.93 10.25 -27.55
N PRO A 286 -26.48 9.11 -28.07
CA PRO A 286 -25.99 8.03 -27.22
C PRO A 286 -24.78 8.49 -26.43
N ALA A 287 -24.61 7.95 -25.22
CA ALA A 287 -23.40 8.14 -24.42
C ALA A 287 -22.18 7.68 -25.24
N VAL A 288 -21.10 8.45 -25.18
CA VAL A 288 -19.86 8.08 -25.87
C VAL A 288 -19.14 7.02 -25.03
N PRO A 289 -18.75 5.87 -25.59
CA PRO A 289 -17.96 4.89 -24.86
C PRO A 289 -16.64 5.51 -24.41
N ALA A 290 -16.35 5.45 -23.11
CA ALA A 290 -15.09 5.93 -22.58
C ALA A 290 -13.98 4.89 -22.79
N VAL A 291 -12.83 5.32 -23.30
CA VAL A 291 -11.63 4.49 -23.43
C VAL A 291 -10.72 4.76 -22.24
N SER A 292 -10.28 3.72 -21.52
CA SER A 292 -9.42 3.86 -20.35
C SER A 292 -8.08 4.52 -20.69
N ASP A 293 -7.74 5.60 -19.99
CA ASP A 293 -6.47 6.31 -20.04
C ASP A 293 -6.01 6.65 -18.61
N ALA A 294 -4.84 6.16 -18.21
CA ALA A 294 -4.33 6.34 -16.85
C ALA A 294 -3.49 7.60 -16.64
N ALA A 295 -3.29 8.46 -17.65
CA ALA A 295 -2.33 9.57 -17.59
C ALA A 295 -2.59 10.55 -16.43
N ALA A 296 -3.81 11.07 -16.30
CA ALA A 296 -4.14 12.04 -15.24
C ALA A 296 -4.13 11.38 -13.85
N PHE A 297 -4.66 10.17 -13.74
CA PHE A 297 -4.62 9.37 -12.51
C PHE A 297 -3.18 9.15 -12.03
N ARG A 298 -2.29 8.67 -12.90
CA ARG A 298 -0.86 8.45 -12.56
C ARG A 298 -0.17 9.74 -12.16
N SER A 299 -0.44 10.84 -12.87
CA SER A 299 0.10 12.17 -12.51
C SER A 299 -0.27 12.55 -11.08
N ARG A 300 -1.55 12.39 -10.71
CA ARG A 300 -2.03 12.66 -9.35
C ARG A 300 -1.41 11.71 -8.32
N LEU A 301 -1.40 10.40 -8.60
CA LEU A 301 -0.82 9.38 -7.73
C LEU A 301 0.65 9.67 -7.44
N ARG A 302 1.44 10.05 -8.45
CA ARG A 302 2.86 10.42 -8.32
C ARG A 302 3.09 11.65 -7.44
N GLY A 303 2.10 12.52 -7.28
CA GLY A 303 2.15 13.62 -6.31
C GLY A 303 2.12 13.15 -4.85
N VAL A 304 1.49 12.00 -4.59
CA VAL A 304 1.28 11.42 -3.25
C VAL A 304 2.39 10.44 -2.87
N LEU A 305 2.82 9.57 -3.80
CA LEU A 305 3.78 8.50 -3.53
C LEU A 305 5.05 8.93 -2.77
N PRO A 306 5.66 10.11 -3.01
CA PRO A 306 6.82 10.54 -2.26
C PRO A 306 6.59 10.64 -0.74
N GLN A 307 5.39 10.94 -0.28
CA GLN A 307 5.09 11.05 1.15
C GLN A 307 4.64 9.72 1.77
N VAL A 308 4.44 8.69 0.94
CA VAL A 308 3.92 7.39 1.37
C VAL A 308 4.99 6.31 1.23
N THR A 309 5.48 6.06 0.02
CA THR A 309 6.26 4.87 -0.33
C THR A 309 7.75 5.13 -0.52
N HIS A 310 8.19 6.39 -0.63
CA HIS A 310 9.61 6.70 -0.81
C HIS A 310 10.41 6.58 0.49
N LEU A 311 11.61 6.00 0.40
CA LEU A 311 12.55 5.89 1.51
C LEU A 311 13.62 6.98 1.46
N HIS A 312 13.62 7.90 2.44
CA HIS A 312 14.51 9.07 2.55
C HIS A 312 15.54 8.98 3.69
N VAL A 313 15.22 8.25 4.76
CA VAL A 313 16.04 8.28 6.00
C VAL A 313 17.42 7.68 5.84
N PHE A 314 17.63 6.78 4.88
CA PHE A 314 18.92 6.12 4.68
C PHE A 314 19.72 6.80 3.56
N ARG A 315 20.56 7.77 3.95
CA ARG A 315 21.54 8.43 3.05
C ARG A 315 22.96 7.88 3.17
N GLY A 316 23.25 7.08 4.20
CA GLY A 316 24.52 6.39 4.43
C GLY A 316 24.35 5.16 5.33
N GLU A 317 25.30 4.22 5.29
CA GLU A 317 25.23 2.91 5.99
C GLU A 317 25.41 3.02 7.52
N GLU A 318 25.82 4.19 8.04
CA GLU A 318 26.28 4.38 9.43
C GLU A 318 25.42 5.32 10.30
N GLU A 319 24.31 5.86 9.78
CA GLU A 319 23.44 6.77 10.56
C GLU A 319 22.20 6.04 11.12
N SER A 320 22.04 6.08 12.46
CA SER A 320 20.81 5.68 13.14
C SER A 320 19.63 6.53 12.64
N VAL A 321 18.46 5.93 12.45
CA VAL A 321 17.29 6.64 11.94
C VAL A 321 16.87 7.72 12.95
N ARG A 322 16.93 8.99 12.50
CA ARG A 322 16.47 10.11 13.32
C ARG A 322 15.05 10.51 12.94
N PRO A 323 14.16 10.80 13.90
CA PRO A 323 12.80 11.22 13.60
C PRO A 323 12.74 12.43 12.67
N ASP A 324 13.59 13.44 12.83
CA ASP A 324 13.62 14.64 12.00
C ASP A 324 13.87 14.35 10.51
N GLN A 325 14.52 13.24 10.19
CA GLN A 325 14.80 12.81 8.82
C GLN A 325 13.62 12.09 8.14
N CYS A 326 12.62 11.60 8.88
CA CYS A 326 11.48 10.83 8.33
C CYS A 326 10.52 11.71 7.53
N ARG A 327 10.41 11.51 6.22
CA ARG A 327 9.55 12.33 5.33
C ARG A 327 8.37 11.59 4.76
N SER A 328 8.32 10.27 4.94
CA SER A 328 7.23 9.43 4.45
C SER A 328 6.72 8.45 5.49
N LEU A 329 5.58 7.82 5.20
CA LEU A 329 5.07 6.68 5.98
C LEU A 329 6.09 5.51 5.98
N TYR A 330 6.76 5.23 4.86
CA TYR A 330 7.79 4.19 4.83
C TYR A 330 8.99 4.52 5.73
N ASP A 331 9.40 5.79 5.81
CA ASP A 331 10.46 6.21 6.73
C ASP A 331 10.07 5.97 8.20
N LEU A 332 8.80 6.21 8.55
CA LEU A 332 8.30 5.99 9.90
C LEU A 332 8.23 4.51 10.27
N LEU A 333 7.84 3.64 9.33
CA LEU A 333 7.93 2.19 9.52
C LEU A 333 9.37 1.78 9.86
N CYS A 334 10.35 2.30 9.11
CA CYS A 334 11.75 1.99 9.32
C CYS A 334 12.26 2.51 10.67
N LEU A 335 11.88 3.73 11.07
CA LEU A 335 12.16 4.28 12.40
C LEU A 335 11.57 3.39 13.49
N CYS A 336 10.31 2.95 13.32
CA CYS A 336 9.65 2.16 14.34
C CYS A 336 10.33 0.80 14.57
N LEU A 337 10.74 0.15 13.48
CA LEU A 337 11.49 -1.11 13.54
C LEU A 337 12.85 -0.93 14.23
N ASP A 338 13.60 0.10 13.87
CA ASP A 338 14.90 0.42 14.44
C ASP A 338 14.82 0.69 15.96
N ARG A 339 13.81 1.46 16.39
CA ARG A 339 13.59 1.79 17.81
C ARG A 339 13.06 0.62 18.61
N GLY A 340 12.14 -0.17 18.06
CA GLY A 340 11.62 -1.36 18.72
C GLY A 340 12.73 -2.37 19.00
N LEU A 341 13.60 -2.58 18.02
CA LEU A 341 14.78 -3.45 18.16
C LEU A 341 15.76 -2.91 19.21
N SER A 342 16.13 -1.63 19.11
CA SER A 342 17.05 -0.99 20.06
C SER A 342 16.56 -1.12 21.51
N GLN A 343 15.24 -0.99 21.71
CA GLN A 343 14.62 -1.10 23.02
C GLN A 343 14.63 -2.53 23.56
N VAL A 344 14.40 -3.54 22.71
CA VAL A 344 14.55 -4.96 23.09
C VAL A 344 15.98 -5.25 23.51
N PHE A 345 16.96 -4.79 22.73
CA PHE A 345 18.37 -4.98 23.04
C PHE A 345 18.77 -4.35 24.36
N ALA A 346 18.25 -3.15 24.68
CA ALA A 346 18.46 -2.53 25.97
C ALA A 346 17.92 -3.38 27.16
N PHE A 347 16.89 -4.19 26.94
CA PHE A 347 16.33 -5.07 27.97
C PHE A 347 17.03 -6.45 28.07
N ALA A 348 17.66 -6.91 26.99
CA ALA A 348 18.39 -8.18 26.95
C ALA A 348 19.66 -8.19 27.83
N GLY A 349 20.15 -7.00 28.23
CA GLY A 349 21.33 -6.84 29.08
C GLY A 349 22.48 -6.12 28.38
N GLU A 350 23.60 -5.96 29.07
CA GLU A 350 24.78 -5.30 28.48
C GLU A 350 25.38 -6.17 27.34
N PRO A 351 25.80 -5.55 26.23
CA PRO A 351 26.45 -6.26 25.13
C PRO A 351 27.64 -7.10 25.61
N GLY A 352 27.71 -8.35 25.14
CA GLY A 352 28.84 -9.25 25.44
C GLY A 352 28.87 -9.91 26.81
N LYS A 353 27.87 -9.70 27.68
CA LYS A 353 27.75 -10.42 28.96
C LYS A 353 26.89 -11.69 28.81
N GLY A 354 27.46 -12.83 29.20
CA GLY A 354 26.76 -14.12 29.19
C GLY A 354 26.27 -14.61 27.82
N MET A 355 25.54 -15.72 27.82
CA MET A 355 25.04 -16.35 26.58
C MET A 355 23.84 -15.62 25.96
N ALA A 356 23.04 -14.91 26.76
CA ALA A 356 21.81 -14.22 26.33
C ALA A 356 22.03 -12.75 25.95
N GLY A 357 23.18 -12.16 26.30
CA GLY A 357 23.50 -10.79 25.92
C GLY A 357 23.63 -10.66 24.40
N VAL A 358 23.29 -9.48 23.87
CA VAL A 358 23.42 -9.18 22.44
C VAL A 358 24.89 -9.30 22.02
N LYS A 359 25.14 -10.00 20.89
CA LYS A 359 26.47 -10.21 20.32
C LYS A 359 26.50 -9.69 18.88
N ARG A 360 27.62 -9.11 18.48
CA ARG A 360 27.82 -8.64 17.11
C ARG A 360 28.46 -9.72 16.26
N MET A 361 27.82 -10.09 15.17
CA MET A 361 28.38 -10.99 14.16
C MET A 361 29.33 -10.20 13.25
N ARG A 362 30.60 -10.60 13.24
CA ARG A 362 31.57 -10.17 12.24
C ARG A 362 31.55 -11.14 11.08
N LEU A 363 31.28 -10.63 9.89
CA LEU A 363 31.31 -11.37 8.64
C LEU A 363 32.49 -10.89 7.79
N ASP A 364 32.96 -11.73 6.88
CA ASP A 364 34.00 -11.37 5.89
C ASP A 364 33.44 -10.55 4.70
N VAL A 365 32.22 -10.04 4.88
CA VAL A 365 31.49 -9.16 3.97
C VAL A 365 31.08 -7.89 4.74
N PRO A 366 30.81 -6.74 4.07
CA PRO A 366 30.44 -5.49 4.72
C PRO A 366 28.99 -5.49 5.23
N VAL A 367 28.66 -6.51 6.03
CA VAL A 367 27.36 -6.69 6.67
C VAL A 367 27.61 -6.92 8.15
N THR A 368 27.08 -6.01 8.97
CA THR A 368 27.08 -6.17 10.43
C THR A 368 25.69 -6.60 10.87
N VAL A 369 25.62 -7.65 11.68
CA VAL A 369 24.36 -8.16 12.23
C VAL A 369 24.47 -8.23 13.76
N ASP A 370 23.56 -7.56 14.46
CA ASP A 370 23.42 -7.73 15.91
C ASP A 370 22.55 -8.97 16.17
N VAL A 371 23.05 -9.90 16.97
CA VAL A 371 22.47 -11.23 17.13
C VAL A 371 22.01 -11.48 18.56
N PHE A 372 20.82 -12.04 18.67
CA PHE A 372 20.20 -12.47 19.90
C PHE A 372 20.12 -14.00 19.95
N ASN A 373 20.65 -14.59 21.03
CA ASN A 373 20.62 -16.03 21.27
C ASN A 373 19.38 -16.39 22.09
N LEU A 374 18.44 -17.10 21.48
CA LEU A 374 17.28 -17.64 22.18
C LEU A 374 17.66 -18.90 22.97
N GLU A 375 18.24 -19.87 22.27
CA GLU A 375 18.53 -21.19 22.83
C GLU A 375 19.56 -21.92 21.96
N ASP A 376 20.70 -22.25 22.54
CA ASP A 376 21.73 -23.10 21.90
C ASP A 376 22.17 -22.68 20.48
N ALA A 377 22.06 -21.39 20.14
CA ALA A 377 22.47 -20.90 18.82
C ALA A 377 23.99 -20.86 18.61
N PHE A 378 24.76 -20.87 19.71
CA PHE A 378 26.21 -20.69 19.71
C PHE A 378 26.92 -21.73 20.57
N PHE A 379 28.21 -21.92 20.31
CA PHE A 379 29.07 -22.70 21.20
C PHE A 379 29.28 -21.98 22.55
N PRO A 380 29.43 -22.68 23.69
CA PRO A 380 29.58 -22.06 25.01
C PRO A 380 30.78 -21.10 25.15
N SER A 381 31.78 -21.21 24.26
CA SER A 381 32.96 -20.35 24.20
C SER A 381 32.63 -18.86 23.95
N VAL A 382 31.42 -18.54 23.49
CA VAL A 382 31.03 -17.15 23.18
C VAL A 382 30.55 -16.34 24.37
N ALA A 383 30.34 -16.94 25.55
CA ALA A 383 29.61 -16.31 26.66
C ALA A 383 30.10 -14.89 26.99
N GLU A 384 31.40 -14.68 27.12
CA GLU A 384 32.00 -13.38 27.48
C GLU A 384 32.55 -12.60 26.28
N ARG A 385 32.07 -12.92 25.07
CA ARG A 385 32.46 -12.24 23.82
C ARG A 385 31.34 -11.32 23.34
N ALA A 386 31.70 -10.06 23.08
CA ALA A 386 30.81 -9.09 22.44
C ALA A 386 30.78 -9.24 20.90
N VAL A 387 31.84 -9.78 20.31
CA VAL A 387 31.97 -10.01 18.86
C VAL A 387 32.21 -11.50 18.59
N ILE A 388 31.41 -12.05 17.70
CA ILE A 388 31.41 -13.46 17.29
C ILE A 388 31.62 -13.58 15.77
N SER A 389 32.08 -14.74 15.29
CA SER A 389 32.23 -15.06 13.87
C SER A 389 31.29 -16.18 13.45
N VAL A 390 31.25 -16.48 12.15
CA VAL A 390 30.44 -17.60 11.60
C VAL A 390 30.84 -18.95 12.21
N GLU A 391 32.11 -19.14 12.57
CA GLU A 391 32.64 -20.35 13.22
C GLU A 391 32.05 -20.59 14.62
N ASP A 392 31.57 -19.55 15.27
CA ASP A 392 30.97 -19.63 16.61
C ASP A 392 29.49 -20.08 16.57
N VAL A 393 28.89 -20.18 15.38
CA VAL A 393 27.47 -20.46 15.14
C VAL A 393 27.20 -21.96 15.15
N ARG A 394 26.30 -22.40 16.04
CA ARG A 394 25.77 -23.78 16.10
C ARG A 394 24.41 -23.92 15.42
N SER A 395 23.66 -22.83 15.30
CA SER A 395 22.36 -22.79 14.62
C SER A 395 22.48 -23.26 13.17
N ILE A 396 21.78 -24.36 12.86
CA ILE A 396 21.76 -24.96 11.52
C ILE A 396 21.27 -23.94 10.47
N PRO A 397 20.10 -23.29 10.64
CA PRO A 397 19.60 -22.38 9.62
C PRO A 397 20.44 -21.11 9.48
N ALA A 398 20.98 -20.59 10.60
CA ALA A 398 21.85 -19.41 10.56
C ALA A 398 23.16 -19.69 9.85
N TRP A 399 23.78 -20.84 10.14
CA TRP A 399 25.02 -21.24 9.49
C TRP A 399 24.83 -21.39 7.97
N SER A 400 23.77 -22.09 7.52
CA SER A 400 23.47 -22.25 6.09
C SER A 400 23.25 -20.91 5.39
N PHE A 401 22.49 -20.00 5.99
CA PHE A 401 22.24 -18.69 5.39
C PHE A 401 23.51 -17.81 5.33
N LEU A 402 24.28 -17.77 6.42
CA LEU A 402 25.51 -16.98 6.50
C LEU A 402 26.58 -17.49 5.53
N LEU A 403 26.67 -18.79 5.30
CA LEU A 403 27.54 -19.40 4.30
C LEU A 403 27.26 -18.83 2.90
N GLY A 404 25.98 -18.77 2.52
CA GLY A 404 25.58 -18.18 1.25
C GLY A 404 25.83 -16.67 1.17
N LEU A 405 25.58 -15.94 2.26
CA LEU A 405 25.76 -14.48 2.31
C LEU A 405 27.24 -14.09 2.17
N ALA A 406 28.14 -14.90 2.73
CA ALA A 406 29.60 -14.73 2.65
C ALA A 406 30.23 -15.45 1.45
N CYS A 407 29.43 -15.83 0.46
CA CYS A 407 29.90 -16.58 -0.70
C CYS A 407 31.03 -15.84 -1.47
N PRO A 408 32.21 -16.46 -1.65
CA PRO A 408 33.34 -15.84 -2.35
C PRO A 408 33.08 -15.52 -3.83
N ALA A 409 32.13 -16.21 -4.46
CA ALA A 409 31.76 -15.96 -5.85
C ALA A 409 31.06 -14.60 -6.05
N VAL A 410 30.56 -13.98 -4.96
CA VAL A 410 29.95 -12.65 -4.97
C VAL A 410 30.94 -11.63 -4.42
N SER A 411 31.39 -10.71 -5.28
CA SER A 411 32.34 -9.68 -4.90
C SER A 411 31.66 -8.48 -4.24
N TRP A 412 31.84 -8.34 -2.93
CA TRP A 412 31.38 -7.18 -2.18
C TRP A 412 32.30 -5.97 -2.36
N PRO A 413 31.77 -4.74 -2.33
CA PRO A 413 32.60 -3.54 -2.32
C PRO A 413 33.49 -3.50 -1.06
N PRO A 414 34.69 -2.90 -1.14
CA PRO A 414 35.62 -2.84 -0.01
C PRO A 414 35.06 -1.99 1.15
N PHE A 415 35.39 -2.41 2.38
CA PHE A 415 35.01 -1.74 3.63
C PHE A 415 35.50 -0.27 3.69
N PRO A 416 34.69 0.68 4.16
CA PRO A 416 35.21 1.90 4.79
C PRO A 416 36.01 1.51 6.05
N GLN A 417 37.23 2.01 6.22
CA GLN A 417 38.04 1.74 7.42
C GLN A 417 37.35 2.35 8.68
N GLU A 418 36.92 1.51 9.63
CA GLU A 418 36.26 1.93 10.87
C GLU A 418 37.14 2.86 11.73
N LYS A 419 36.57 3.99 12.19
CA LYS A 419 37.14 4.85 13.25
C LYS A 419 36.19 5.13 14.42
N THR A 420 34.98 4.56 14.47
CA THR A 420 33.97 4.96 15.48
C THR A 420 33.24 3.78 16.10
N ALA A 421 32.96 3.94 17.41
CA ALA A 421 32.40 2.96 18.34
C ALA A 421 31.11 2.26 17.87
N LEU A 422 30.92 1.04 18.38
CA LEU A 422 29.77 0.16 18.15
C LEU A 422 28.43 0.89 18.29
N ARG A 423 27.77 1.20 17.16
CA ARG A 423 26.36 1.58 17.12
C ARG A 423 25.53 0.44 16.59
N HIS A 424 24.28 0.33 17.02
CA HIS A 424 23.34 -0.68 16.54
C HIS A 424 23.05 -0.46 15.06
N HIS A 425 23.21 -1.52 14.28
CA HIS A 425 22.93 -1.50 12.85
C HIS A 425 21.51 -2.04 12.66
N GLY A 426 20.72 -1.45 11.77
CA GLY A 426 19.33 -1.86 11.52
C GLY A 426 19.14 -3.29 10.98
N SER A 427 20.20 -4.10 10.98
CA SER A 427 20.23 -5.52 10.64
C SER A 427 20.40 -6.36 11.92
N TYR A 428 19.52 -7.33 12.12
CA TYR A 428 19.53 -8.17 13.30
C TYR A 428 19.16 -9.61 12.99
N ALA A 429 19.63 -10.51 13.83
CA ALA A 429 19.23 -11.91 13.78
C ALA A 429 18.82 -12.40 15.17
N VAL A 430 17.80 -13.24 15.20
CA VAL A 430 17.37 -13.97 16.38
C VAL A 430 17.50 -15.45 16.09
N LEU A 431 18.32 -16.13 16.88
CA LEU A 431 18.77 -17.48 16.56
C LEU A 431 18.46 -18.45 17.70
N SER A 432 18.09 -19.68 17.34
CA SER A 432 18.20 -20.88 18.18
C SER A 432 18.91 -21.99 17.41
N GLN A 433 19.12 -23.17 18.00
CA GLN A 433 19.69 -24.31 17.28
C GLN A 433 18.94 -24.65 15.97
N PHE A 434 17.61 -24.58 15.98
CA PHE A 434 16.74 -25.00 14.85
C PHE A 434 15.84 -23.88 14.31
N PHE A 435 16.07 -22.63 14.73
CA PHE A 435 15.32 -21.47 14.29
C PHE A 435 16.25 -20.32 13.94
N MET A 436 15.91 -19.58 12.89
CA MET A 436 16.53 -18.31 12.55
C MET A 436 15.44 -17.35 12.08
N HIS A 437 15.46 -16.13 12.62
CA HIS A 437 14.90 -14.96 11.96
C HIS A 437 16.00 -13.94 11.75
N CYS A 438 16.26 -13.54 10.51
CA CYS A 438 17.31 -12.60 10.15
C CYS A 438 16.72 -11.50 9.30
N THR A 439 16.76 -10.27 9.80
CA THR A 439 16.40 -9.08 9.02
C THR A 439 17.67 -8.34 8.65
N LEU A 440 17.93 -8.21 7.36
CA LEU A 440 19.07 -7.47 6.82
C LEU A 440 18.55 -6.20 6.14
N ARG A 441 18.99 -5.06 6.65
CA ARG A 441 18.76 -3.76 6.04
C ARG A 441 20.04 -3.32 5.36
N LEU A 442 20.07 -3.43 4.04
CA LEU A 442 21.25 -3.17 3.23
C LEU A 442 20.98 -2.00 2.28
N LYS A 443 21.52 -0.82 2.63
CA LYS A 443 21.22 0.46 1.96
C LYS A 443 19.71 0.75 1.93
N ARG A 444 19.07 0.52 0.78
CA ARG A 444 17.64 0.80 0.55
C ARG A 444 16.79 -0.47 0.44
N ASN A 445 17.44 -1.63 0.45
CA ASN A 445 16.77 -2.92 0.39
C ASN A 445 16.56 -3.44 1.81
N LEU A 446 15.39 -4.03 2.06
CA LEU A 446 15.10 -4.78 3.26
C LEU A 446 14.91 -6.24 2.88
N PHE A 447 15.65 -7.12 3.53
CA PHE A 447 15.52 -8.56 3.42
C PHE A 447 15.13 -9.12 4.79
N ALA A 448 14.18 -10.05 4.83
CA ALA A 448 13.87 -10.81 6.03
C ALA A 448 13.81 -12.30 5.67
N VAL A 449 14.53 -13.12 6.42
CA VAL A 449 14.60 -14.57 6.25
C VAL A 449 14.21 -15.20 7.57
N GLU A 450 13.18 -16.02 7.56
CA GLU A 450 12.75 -16.82 8.70
C GLU A 450 12.83 -18.30 8.32
N CYS A 451 13.34 -19.12 9.21
CA CYS A 451 13.45 -20.54 9.01
C CYS A 451 13.26 -21.30 10.31
N HIS A 452 12.48 -22.37 10.23
CA HIS A 452 12.32 -23.36 11.28
C HIS A 452 12.62 -24.75 10.72
N CYS A 453 13.52 -25.49 11.38
CA CYS A 453 14.00 -26.79 10.91
C CYS A 453 14.05 -27.86 12.03
N SER A 454 13.09 -27.82 12.96
CA SER A 454 12.98 -28.87 14.00
C SER A 454 12.24 -30.11 13.46
N ASP A 455 12.55 -31.30 14.00
CA ASP A 455 11.81 -32.53 13.67
C ASP A 455 10.42 -32.62 14.32
N HIS A 456 10.11 -31.72 15.26
CA HIS A 456 8.88 -31.76 16.05
C HIS A 456 7.77 -30.82 15.55
N ALA A 457 8.04 -30.04 14.51
CA ALA A 457 7.06 -29.17 13.89
C ALA A 457 7.25 -29.13 12.37
N GLU A 458 6.33 -28.46 11.68
CA GLU A 458 6.47 -28.23 10.23
C GLU A 458 7.71 -27.39 9.94
N LYS A 459 8.54 -27.85 8.99
CA LYS A 459 9.75 -27.17 8.58
C LYS A 459 9.43 -26.21 7.43
N TYR A 460 9.89 -24.99 7.56
CA TYR A 460 9.62 -23.96 6.57
C TYR A 460 10.76 -22.95 6.44
N VAL A 461 10.80 -22.30 5.28
CA VAL A 461 11.59 -21.10 5.00
C VAL A 461 10.66 -20.05 4.44
N ARG A 462 10.67 -18.86 5.04
CA ARG A 462 10.01 -17.67 4.54
C ARG A 462 11.05 -16.62 4.21
N PHE A 463 10.95 -16.05 3.03
CA PHE A 463 11.77 -14.95 2.56
C PHE A 463 10.90 -13.77 2.19
N CYS A 464 11.24 -12.59 2.66
CA CYS A 464 10.61 -11.35 2.27
C CYS A 464 11.67 -10.38 1.77
N PHE A 465 11.35 -9.73 0.66
CA PHE A 465 12.15 -8.68 0.07
C PHE A 465 11.29 -7.44 -0.15
N LYS A 466 11.77 -6.29 0.34
CA LYS A 466 11.23 -4.98 -0.03
C LYS A 466 12.34 -4.14 -0.65
N GLY A 467 12.19 -3.87 -1.94
CA GLY A 467 13.01 -2.93 -2.68
C GLY A 467 12.44 -1.50 -2.62
N VAL A 468 13.20 -0.57 -3.20
CA VAL A 468 12.73 0.77 -3.56
C VAL A 468 12.77 0.86 -5.09
N CYS A 469 11.71 1.38 -5.70
CA CYS A 469 11.68 1.67 -7.14
C CYS A 469 12.27 3.06 -7.41
N ARG A 470 13.11 3.22 -8.44
CA ARG A 470 13.62 4.54 -8.89
C ARG A 470 13.15 4.97 -10.29
N GLY A 471 12.21 4.25 -10.92
CA GLY A 471 11.80 4.46 -12.31
C GLY A 471 10.36 4.91 -12.49
N GLU A 472 10.09 5.59 -13.61
CA GLU A 472 8.72 5.85 -14.08
C GLU A 472 8.18 4.61 -14.80
N GLY A 473 7.06 4.05 -14.31
CA GLY A 473 6.20 3.14 -15.06
C GLY A 473 6.83 1.81 -15.49
N GLY A 474 6.94 0.85 -14.58
CA GLY A 474 7.25 -0.54 -14.91
C GLY A 474 7.36 -1.43 -13.68
N GLN A 475 7.00 -2.71 -13.83
CA GLN A 475 7.40 -3.73 -12.87
C GLN A 475 8.93 -3.76 -12.85
N SER A 476 9.58 -3.63 -11.68
CA SER A 476 11.05 -3.70 -11.64
C SER A 476 11.51 -5.06 -12.16
N GLY A 477 12.33 -5.06 -13.22
CA GLY A 477 12.92 -6.27 -13.80
C GLY A 477 13.66 -7.10 -12.75
N ARG A 478 14.25 -6.43 -11.74
CA ARG A 478 14.86 -7.07 -10.56
C ARG A 478 13.86 -7.95 -9.81
N ARG A 479 12.68 -7.44 -9.45
CA ARG A 479 11.68 -8.21 -8.70
C ARG A 479 11.23 -9.45 -9.47
N GLU A 480 11.05 -9.33 -10.78
CA GLU A 480 10.69 -10.45 -11.63
C GLU A 480 11.82 -11.50 -11.71
N ILE A 481 13.10 -11.08 -11.78
CA ILE A 481 14.25 -11.99 -11.67
C ILE A 481 14.21 -12.75 -10.34
N LEU A 482 14.02 -12.06 -9.20
CA LEU A 482 13.90 -12.71 -7.90
C LEU A 482 12.76 -13.73 -7.89
N ARG A 483 11.59 -13.35 -8.41
CA ARG A 483 10.42 -14.24 -8.46
C ARG A 483 10.76 -15.53 -9.21
N ARG A 484 11.38 -15.42 -10.39
CA ARG A 484 11.78 -16.58 -11.20
C ARG A 484 12.80 -17.46 -10.51
N ILE A 485 13.82 -16.88 -9.87
CA ILE A 485 14.84 -17.62 -9.11
C ILE A 485 14.19 -18.40 -7.96
N LEU A 486 13.32 -17.74 -7.19
CA LEU A 486 12.68 -18.36 -6.03
C LEU A 486 11.70 -19.46 -6.44
N GLU A 487 10.94 -19.26 -7.52
CA GLU A 487 10.06 -20.29 -8.10
C GLU A 487 10.85 -21.51 -8.60
N ASP A 488 12.00 -21.30 -9.23
CA ASP A 488 12.91 -22.36 -9.70
C ASP A 488 13.46 -23.18 -8.53
N GLU A 489 13.77 -22.51 -7.41
CA GLU A 489 14.16 -23.14 -6.14
C GLU A 489 12.94 -23.62 -5.32
N GLY A 490 11.76 -23.74 -5.93
CA GLY A 490 10.58 -24.40 -5.35
C GLY A 490 9.81 -23.59 -4.29
N PHE A 491 9.99 -22.28 -4.21
CA PHE A 491 9.19 -21.41 -3.37
C PHE A 491 7.85 -21.04 -4.02
N LEU A 492 6.81 -20.91 -3.19
CA LEU A 492 5.59 -20.23 -3.57
C LEU A 492 5.80 -18.72 -3.39
N VAL A 493 5.75 -17.97 -4.48
CA VAL A 493 6.08 -16.54 -4.48
C VAL A 493 4.85 -15.68 -4.72
N HIS A 494 4.69 -14.67 -3.88
CA HIS A 494 3.72 -13.59 -4.03
C HIS A 494 4.45 -12.26 -4.22
N THR A 495 3.98 -11.44 -5.17
CA THR A 495 4.59 -10.13 -5.46
C THR A 495 3.54 -9.03 -5.52
N CYS A 496 3.89 -7.85 -5.03
CA CYS A 496 3.04 -6.67 -5.09
C CYS A 496 3.89 -5.40 -5.03
N GLY A 497 3.88 -4.54 -6.06
CA GLY A 497 4.81 -3.40 -6.11
C GLY A 497 6.26 -3.84 -5.95
N GLU A 498 7.09 -3.16 -5.16
CA GLU A 498 8.47 -3.62 -4.87
C GLU A 498 8.55 -4.58 -3.67
N TYR A 499 7.42 -5.16 -3.25
CA TYR A 499 7.34 -6.17 -2.22
C TYR A 499 7.26 -7.57 -2.84
N LEU A 500 8.03 -8.50 -2.26
CA LEU A 500 8.04 -9.92 -2.60
C LEU A 500 8.03 -10.72 -1.30
N GLU A 501 7.19 -11.76 -1.26
CA GLU A 501 7.18 -12.77 -0.21
C GLU A 501 7.25 -14.14 -0.87
N ALA A 502 8.09 -15.01 -0.33
CA ALA A 502 8.31 -16.36 -0.81
C ALA A 502 8.28 -17.34 0.37
N VAL A 503 7.51 -18.41 0.25
CA VAL A 503 7.39 -19.44 1.29
C VAL A 503 7.65 -20.81 0.69
N ARG A 504 8.44 -21.62 1.41
CA ARG A 504 8.64 -23.02 1.09
C ARG A 504 8.52 -23.87 2.34
N THR A 505 7.69 -24.90 2.26
CA THR A 505 7.57 -25.97 3.25
C THR A 505 8.29 -27.21 2.73
N ALA A 506 9.07 -27.89 3.56
CA ALA A 506 9.81 -29.09 3.17
C ALA A 506 9.78 -30.14 4.30
N GLY A 507 9.78 -31.43 3.95
CA GLY A 507 9.89 -32.50 4.94
C GLY A 507 11.32 -32.78 5.39
N ASP A 508 12.29 -32.58 4.49
CA ASP A 508 13.70 -32.94 4.69
C ASP A 508 14.58 -31.71 4.97
N ASP A 509 15.63 -31.89 5.77
CA ASP A 509 16.54 -30.80 6.16
C ASP A 509 17.49 -30.37 5.04
N VAL A 510 17.95 -31.31 4.21
CA VAL A 510 18.96 -31.03 3.19
C VAL A 510 18.46 -30.02 2.14
N PRO A 511 17.25 -30.18 1.55
CA PRO A 511 16.69 -29.17 0.65
C PRO A 511 16.50 -27.81 1.32
N LEU A 512 16.12 -27.80 2.60
CA LEU A 512 15.87 -26.58 3.37
C LEU A 512 17.18 -25.79 3.58
N GLN A 513 18.26 -26.49 3.97
CA GLN A 513 19.58 -25.90 4.14
C GLN A 513 20.15 -25.39 2.81
N ARG A 514 20.01 -26.16 1.72
CA ARG A 514 20.40 -25.71 0.37
C ARG A 514 19.70 -24.39 0.00
N ASN A 515 18.40 -24.28 0.29
CA ASN A 515 17.66 -23.04 0.01
C ASN A 515 18.19 -21.87 0.83
N LEU A 516 18.56 -22.08 2.09
CA LEU A 516 19.12 -21.01 2.93
C LEU A 516 20.46 -20.51 2.38
N VAL A 517 21.32 -21.42 1.92
CA VAL A 517 22.55 -21.04 1.21
C VAL A 517 22.21 -20.24 -0.04
N CYS A 518 21.28 -20.74 -0.87
CA CYS A 518 20.81 -20.05 -2.08
C CYS A 518 20.27 -18.65 -1.78
N LEU A 519 19.45 -18.50 -0.72
CA LEU A 519 18.94 -17.20 -0.27
C LEU A 519 20.06 -16.27 0.19
N GLY A 520 21.08 -16.78 0.88
CA GLY A 520 22.26 -16.00 1.25
C GLY A 520 22.99 -15.45 0.01
N VAL A 521 23.25 -16.31 -0.97
CA VAL A 521 23.88 -15.93 -2.25
C VAL A 521 23.01 -14.92 -3.01
N LEU A 522 21.70 -15.14 -3.03
CA LEU A 522 20.72 -14.26 -3.66
C LEU A 522 20.74 -12.86 -3.04
N VAL A 523 20.71 -12.75 -1.71
CA VAL A 523 20.80 -11.47 -0.99
C VAL A 523 22.11 -10.75 -1.32
N ALA A 524 23.23 -11.46 -1.27
CA ALA A 524 24.53 -10.90 -1.61
C ALA A 524 24.55 -10.39 -3.06
N TRP A 525 24.14 -11.23 -4.01
CA TRP A 525 24.11 -10.89 -5.43
C TRP A 525 23.25 -9.66 -5.71
N ILE A 526 22.01 -9.63 -5.21
CA ILE A 526 21.10 -8.48 -5.39
C ILE A 526 21.69 -7.19 -4.81
N GLN A 527 22.37 -7.28 -3.67
CA GLN A 527 22.92 -6.11 -3.01
C GLN A 527 24.17 -5.57 -3.72
N THR A 528 24.99 -6.46 -4.28
CA THR A 528 26.22 -6.09 -4.98
C THR A 528 25.99 -5.71 -6.44
N SER A 529 25.00 -6.33 -7.10
CA SER A 529 24.62 -6.01 -8.46
C SER A 529 23.89 -4.66 -8.48
N GLY A 530 24.27 -3.79 -9.41
CA GLY A 530 23.59 -2.50 -9.54
C GLY A 530 22.12 -2.69 -9.94
N GLU A 531 21.22 -1.88 -9.38
CA GLU A 531 19.77 -1.92 -9.71
C GLU A 531 19.54 -1.88 -11.24
N ARG A 532 20.25 -0.99 -11.94
CA ARG A 532 20.18 -0.85 -13.40
C ARG A 532 20.74 -2.05 -14.17
N GLU A 533 21.74 -2.74 -13.61
CA GLU A 533 22.36 -3.91 -14.27
C GLU A 533 21.40 -5.09 -14.24
N LEU A 534 20.75 -5.32 -13.08
CA LEU A 534 19.70 -6.34 -12.93
C LEU A 534 18.50 -6.03 -13.83
N GLU A 535 18.07 -4.77 -13.91
CA GLU A 535 16.98 -4.38 -14.80
C GLU A 535 17.30 -4.61 -16.28
N ALA A 536 18.55 -4.41 -16.71
CA ALA A 536 18.97 -4.60 -18.09
C ALA A 536 19.11 -6.08 -18.52
N LEU A 537 19.32 -7.01 -17.57
CA LEU A 537 19.45 -8.44 -17.86
C LEU A 537 18.13 -9.05 -18.35
N GLY A 538 17.01 -8.64 -17.75
CA GLY A 538 15.72 -9.30 -17.95
C GLY A 538 15.62 -10.65 -17.20
N PRO A 539 14.40 -11.21 -17.09
CA PRO A 539 14.12 -12.32 -16.17
C PRO A 539 14.88 -13.61 -16.47
N GLU A 540 14.81 -14.09 -17.72
CA GLU A 540 15.41 -15.37 -18.12
C GLU A 540 16.94 -15.34 -18.03
N ARG A 541 17.56 -14.23 -18.48
CA ARG A 541 19.02 -14.08 -18.39
C ARG A 541 19.49 -13.87 -16.96
N GLY A 542 18.68 -13.20 -16.13
CA GLY A 542 18.93 -13.07 -14.70
C GLY A 542 18.92 -14.42 -13.98
N LEU A 543 17.93 -15.27 -14.28
CA LEU A 543 17.86 -16.64 -13.76
C LEU A 543 19.10 -17.45 -14.18
N GLU A 544 19.47 -17.44 -15.45
CA GLU A 544 20.63 -18.19 -15.95
C GLU A 544 21.96 -17.69 -15.36
N ALA A 545 22.11 -16.37 -15.22
CA ALA A 545 23.29 -15.77 -14.57
C ALA A 545 23.40 -16.21 -13.11
N PHE A 546 22.27 -16.24 -12.38
CA PHE A 546 22.24 -16.70 -11.00
C PHE A 546 22.51 -18.20 -10.86
N ARG A 547 22.00 -19.04 -11.78
CA ARG A 547 22.32 -20.47 -11.84
C ARG A 547 23.80 -20.72 -12.08
N THR A 548 24.41 -19.95 -12.97
CA THR A 548 25.86 -20.04 -13.25
C THR A 548 26.67 -19.67 -12.01
N LEU A 549 26.25 -18.63 -11.30
CA LEU A 549 26.86 -18.22 -10.03
C LEU A 549 26.77 -19.35 -8.98
N LEU A 550 25.59 -19.93 -8.78
CA LEU A 550 25.39 -21.05 -7.86
C LEU A 550 26.18 -22.31 -8.27
N ALA A 551 26.20 -22.66 -9.55
CA ALA A 551 26.96 -23.82 -10.03
C ALA A 551 28.48 -23.63 -9.80
N GLY A 552 29.01 -22.42 -10.04
CA GLY A 552 30.40 -22.09 -9.77
C GLY A 552 30.79 -22.15 -8.30
N THR A 553 29.82 -22.07 -7.38
CA THR A 553 30.08 -22.25 -5.94
C THR A 553 30.17 -23.71 -5.51
N VAL A 554 29.54 -24.63 -6.25
CA VAL A 554 29.56 -26.07 -5.95
C VAL A 554 30.85 -26.73 -6.44
N ASP A 555 31.53 -26.17 -7.45
CA ASP A 555 32.79 -26.68 -8.00
C ASP A 555 34.06 -26.17 -7.26
N GLN A 556 33.92 -25.30 -6.25
CA GLN A 556 35.04 -24.71 -5.49
C GLN A 556 35.19 -25.23 -4.05
N ASP A 557 34.25 -26.06 -3.58
CA ASP A 557 34.32 -26.83 -2.32
C ASP A 557 34.65 -28.30 -2.61
#